data_AF-A0A834M4J6-F1
#
_entry.id   AF-A0A834M4J6-F1
#
_cell.length_a   1.000
_cell.length_b   1.000
_cell.length_c   1.000
_cell.angle_alpha   90.00
_cell.angle_beta   90.00
_cell.angle_gamma   90.00
#
_symmetry.space_group_name_H-M   'P 1'
#
loop_
_entity.id
_entity.type
_entity.pdbx_description
1 polymer ?
#
loop_
_entity_poly.entity_id
_entity_poly.type
_entity_poly.pdbx_seq_one_letter_code
_entity_poly.pdbx_strand_id
1 'polypeptide(L)'
;MDHQNKKSKRRPRNRSNKLNLVFDEAKRREFLTGFHRRKLLRKKQAQELFEKELKEERKRLKADAKESYKKLVVSHRDIPELENLLQKEYEDDDVTVKVVELNPNDIAEENNWIGINQPKYNDDSLVDTSNSEDEGDKNEIPGMELKKLNQKKIMVEKKFDNEKQIKKELKKQATKNIKKSKIFQRKNKLEQLKQRKYAQKQKKIKQLTLTKNNKKGNRKKK
;
A
#
# COMPACT_ATOMS: atom_id res chain seq x y z
N MET A 1 55.07 -1.04 43.99
CA MET A 1 53.96 -1.96 43.65
C MET A 1 54.06 -2.18 42.15
N ASP A 2 54.85 -3.18 41.77
CA ASP A 2 55.40 -3.26 40.41
C ASP A 2 54.46 -4.05 39.50
N HIS A 3 53.89 -3.37 38.50
CA HIS A 3 53.07 -4.00 37.47
C HIS A 3 53.95 -4.64 36.40
N GLN A 4 54.42 -5.87 36.69
CA GLN A 4 55.10 -6.72 35.71
C GLN A 4 54.13 -7.14 34.59
N ASN A 5 54.38 -6.61 33.39
CA ASN A 5 53.64 -6.85 32.17
C ASN A 5 53.93 -8.29 31.66
N LYS A 6 53.12 -9.27 32.08
CA LYS A 6 53.28 -10.69 31.69
C LYS A 6 52.96 -10.88 30.20
N LYS A 7 53.98 -10.89 29.35
CA LYS A 7 53.87 -11.28 27.93
C LYS A 7 53.42 -12.75 27.84
N SER A 8 52.20 -12.99 27.35
CA SER A 8 51.68 -14.35 27.16
C SER A 8 52.46 -15.08 26.05
N LYS A 9 52.94 -16.30 26.34
CA LYS A 9 53.65 -17.15 25.37
C LYS A 9 52.63 -17.66 24.33
N ARG A 10 52.77 -17.23 23.07
CA ARG A 10 51.90 -17.69 21.97
C ARG A 10 52.17 -19.17 21.66
N ARG A 11 51.10 -20.00 21.69
CA ARG A 11 51.17 -21.41 21.30
C ARG A 11 51.52 -21.53 19.80
N PRO A 12 52.28 -22.56 19.39
CA PRO A 12 52.65 -22.75 17.99
C PRO A 12 51.39 -22.98 17.13
N ARG A 13 51.24 -22.20 16.05
CA ARG A 13 50.06 -22.29 15.17
C ARG A 13 50.13 -23.58 14.35
N ASN A 14 49.13 -24.46 14.54
CA ASN A 14 49.00 -25.73 13.83
C ASN A 14 49.19 -25.55 12.30
N ARG A 15 50.08 -26.35 11.71
CA ARG A 15 50.41 -26.29 10.26
C ARG A 15 49.19 -26.50 9.37
N SER A 16 48.17 -27.23 9.82
CA SER A 16 46.89 -27.43 9.13
C SER A 16 46.06 -26.15 8.97
N ASN A 17 46.21 -25.18 9.89
CA ASN A 17 45.51 -23.90 9.83
C ASN A 17 46.30 -22.81 9.05
N LYS A 18 47.32 -23.23 8.29
CA LYS A 18 48.06 -22.34 7.40
C LYS A 18 47.34 -22.29 6.04
N LEU A 19 46.98 -21.08 5.63
CA LEU A 19 46.41 -20.83 4.31
C LEU A 19 47.55 -20.80 3.29
N ASN A 20 47.61 -21.80 2.41
CA ASN A 20 48.50 -21.78 1.26
C ASN A 20 47.87 -20.90 0.17
N LEU A 21 48.46 -19.74 -0.07
CA LEU A 21 47.98 -18.77 -1.05
C LEU A 21 48.66 -19.06 -2.39
N VAL A 22 48.08 -19.98 -3.16
CA VAL A 22 48.55 -20.31 -4.52
C VAL A 22 47.87 -19.37 -5.50
N PHE A 23 48.68 -18.60 -6.23
CA PHE A 23 48.17 -17.67 -7.25
C PHE A 23 47.89 -18.41 -8.55
N ASP A 24 46.63 -18.79 -8.76
CA ASP A 24 46.15 -19.23 -10.07
C ASP A 24 46.15 -18.05 -11.05
N GLU A 25 47.05 -18.06 -12.02
CA GLU A 25 47.10 -17.02 -13.06
C GLU A 25 45.80 -16.92 -13.86
N ALA A 26 45.12 -18.04 -14.09
CA ALA A 26 43.84 -18.07 -14.79
C ALA A 26 42.74 -17.31 -14.00
N LYS A 27 42.64 -17.56 -12.68
CA LYS A 27 41.72 -16.82 -11.80
C LYS A 27 42.12 -15.34 -11.69
N ARG A 28 43.41 -15.02 -11.72
CA ARG A 28 43.90 -13.64 -11.77
C ARG A 28 43.48 -12.94 -13.06
N ARG A 29 43.66 -13.57 -14.23
CA ARG A 29 43.22 -13.02 -15.53
C ARG A 29 41.71 -12.80 -15.56
N GLU A 30 40.92 -13.76 -15.06
CA GLU A 30 39.47 -13.62 -14.94
C GLU A 30 39.06 -12.52 -13.95
N PHE A 31 39.76 -12.40 -12.82
CA PHE A 31 39.49 -11.34 -11.86
C PHE A 31 39.75 -9.96 -12.46
N LEU A 32 40.88 -9.77 -13.12
CA LEU A 32 41.28 -8.49 -13.73
C LEU A 32 40.40 -8.11 -14.93
N THR A 33 40.08 -9.06 -15.82
CA THR A 33 39.29 -8.78 -17.05
C THR A 33 37.78 -8.95 -16.86
N GLY A 34 37.35 -9.68 -15.83
CA GLY A 34 35.96 -10.07 -15.58
C GLY A 34 35.06 -8.96 -15.00
N PHE A 35 35.48 -7.70 -15.00
CA PHE A 35 34.65 -6.60 -14.48
C PHE A 35 33.29 -6.50 -15.20
N HIS A 36 33.27 -6.67 -16.52
CA HIS A 36 32.03 -6.71 -17.29
C HIS A 36 31.13 -7.88 -16.86
N ARG A 37 31.71 -9.09 -16.70
CA ARG A 37 31.00 -10.28 -16.21
C ARG A 37 30.40 -10.02 -14.83
N ARG A 38 31.18 -9.51 -13.87
CA ARG A 38 30.69 -9.14 -12.52
C ARG A 38 29.61 -8.06 -12.56
N LYS A 39 29.72 -7.08 -13.45
CA LYS A 39 28.69 -6.03 -13.63
C LYS A 39 27.39 -6.62 -14.16
N LEU A 40 27.44 -7.54 -15.11
CA LEU A 40 26.27 -8.26 -15.61
C LEU A 40 25.66 -9.16 -14.53
N LEU A 41 26.49 -9.90 -13.79
CA LEU A 41 26.04 -10.75 -12.67
C LEU A 41 25.31 -9.92 -11.62
N ARG A 42 25.89 -8.80 -11.17
CA ARG A 42 25.22 -7.90 -10.20
C ARG A 42 23.89 -7.36 -10.73
N LYS A 43 23.83 -6.99 -12.01
CA LYS A 43 22.56 -6.56 -12.64
C LYS A 43 21.53 -7.68 -12.65
N LYS A 44 21.93 -8.90 -13.01
CA LYS A 44 21.06 -10.08 -13.03
C LYS A 44 20.54 -10.42 -11.62
N GLN A 45 21.43 -10.45 -10.64
CA GLN A 45 21.06 -10.66 -9.23
C GLN A 45 20.08 -9.60 -8.73
N ALA A 46 20.31 -8.32 -9.04
CA ALA A 46 19.38 -7.26 -8.67
C ALA A 46 18.00 -7.39 -9.36
N GLN A 47 17.97 -7.87 -10.61
CA GLN A 47 16.72 -8.16 -11.32
C GLN A 47 15.97 -9.34 -10.68
N GLU A 48 16.66 -10.44 -10.42
CA GLU A 48 16.09 -11.63 -9.78
C GLU A 48 15.54 -11.33 -8.37
N LEU A 49 16.28 -10.57 -7.56
CA LEU A 49 15.82 -10.12 -6.25
C LEU A 49 14.54 -9.27 -6.37
N PHE A 50 14.54 -8.31 -7.29
CA PHE A 50 13.37 -7.47 -7.52
C PHE A 50 12.14 -8.27 -8.02
N GLU A 51 12.36 -9.29 -8.84
CA GLU A 51 11.30 -10.19 -9.29
C GLU A 51 10.75 -11.06 -8.15
N LYS A 52 11.61 -11.53 -7.24
CA LYS A 52 11.18 -12.25 -6.02
C LYS A 52 10.33 -11.35 -5.13
N GLU A 53 10.80 -10.13 -4.84
CA GLU A 53 10.04 -9.11 -4.11
C GLU A 53 8.68 -8.85 -4.73
N LEU A 54 8.60 -8.72 -6.07
CA LEU A 54 7.33 -8.54 -6.78
C LEU A 54 6.38 -9.73 -6.64
N LYS A 55 6.91 -10.96 -6.63
CA LYS A 55 6.09 -12.17 -6.45
C LYS A 55 5.55 -12.26 -5.03
N GLU A 56 6.37 -11.95 -4.03
CA GLU A 56 6.00 -11.93 -2.62
C GLU A 56 4.94 -10.86 -2.34
N GLU A 57 5.13 -9.64 -2.87
CA GLU A 57 4.12 -8.58 -2.75
C GLU A 57 2.80 -8.93 -3.41
N ARG A 58 2.83 -9.59 -4.59
CA ARG A 58 1.60 -10.09 -5.22
C ARG A 58 0.88 -11.12 -4.36
N LYS A 59 1.62 -12.03 -3.75
CA LYS A 59 1.06 -13.04 -2.82
C LYS A 59 0.42 -12.35 -1.61
N ARG A 60 1.13 -11.40 -1.00
CA ARG A 60 0.66 -10.60 0.13
C ARG A 60 -0.62 -9.84 -0.22
N LEU A 61 -0.61 -9.06 -1.29
CA LEU A 61 -1.78 -8.27 -1.73
C LEU A 61 -3.00 -9.16 -2.04
N LYS A 62 -2.78 -10.38 -2.55
CA LYS A 62 -3.86 -11.34 -2.79
C LYS A 62 -4.42 -11.90 -1.48
N ALA A 63 -3.57 -12.16 -0.49
CA ALA A 63 -4.01 -12.57 0.85
C ALA A 63 -4.79 -11.44 1.52
N ASP A 64 -4.24 -10.21 1.55
CA ASP A 64 -4.89 -9.03 2.12
C ASP A 64 -6.27 -8.77 1.48
N ALA A 65 -6.39 -8.94 0.15
CA ALA A 65 -7.67 -8.76 -0.55
C ALA A 65 -8.70 -9.87 -0.22
N LYS A 66 -8.25 -11.11 0.00
CA LYS A 66 -9.12 -12.20 0.45
C LYS A 66 -9.60 -11.95 1.88
N GLU A 67 -8.70 -11.50 2.76
CA GLU A 67 -9.04 -11.16 4.14
C GLU A 67 -9.98 -9.96 4.20
N SER A 68 -9.74 -8.92 3.40
CA SER A 68 -10.64 -7.77 3.35
C SER A 68 -12.03 -8.16 2.83
N TYR A 69 -12.10 -9.06 1.84
CA TYR A 69 -13.37 -9.60 1.37
C TYR A 69 -14.07 -10.42 2.46
N LYS A 70 -13.35 -11.32 3.14
CA LYS A 70 -13.90 -12.11 4.25
C LYS A 70 -14.44 -11.19 5.36
N LYS A 71 -13.68 -10.15 5.74
CA LYS A 71 -14.08 -9.17 6.76
C LYS A 71 -15.28 -8.32 6.40
N LEU A 72 -15.58 -8.14 5.11
CA LEU A 72 -16.67 -7.28 4.65
C LEU A 72 -17.92 -8.08 4.27
N VAL A 73 -17.75 -9.34 3.85
CA VAL A 73 -18.88 -10.20 3.43
C VAL A 73 -19.28 -11.20 4.52
N VAL A 74 -18.33 -11.81 5.23
CA VAL A 74 -18.66 -12.84 6.24
C VAL A 74 -19.11 -12.23 7.56
N SER A 75 -18.63 -11.04 7.91
CA SER A 75 -19.12 -10.32 9.09
C SER A 75 -20.56 -9.80 8.95
N HIS A 76 -21.04 -9.65 7.72
CA HIS A 76 -22.39 -9.16 7.41
C HIS A 76 -23.35 -10.30 7.07
N ARG A 77 -22.95 -11.57 7.30
CA ARG A 77 -23.85 -12.71 7.16
C ARG A 77 -24.49 -12.98 8.50
N ASP A 78 -25.81 -13.07 8.49
CA ASP A 78 -26.61 -13.42 9.65
C ASP A 78 -26.22 -14.82 10.12
N ILE A 79 -25.95 -14.94 11.42
CA ILE A 79 -25.58 -16.21 12.05
C ILE A 79 -26.92 -16.91 12.36
N PRO A 80 -27.24 -18.05 11.71
CA PRO A 80 -28.57 -18.66 11.83
C PRO A 80 -28.92 -19.07 13.26
N GLU A 81 -27.92 -19.36 14.10
CA GLU A 81 -28.14 -19.63 15.53
C GLU A 81 -28.67 -18.41 16.29
N LEU A 82 -28.20 -17.20 15.97
CA LEU A 82 -28.67 -15.95 16.59
C LEU A 82 -30.06 -15.57 16.07
N GLU A 83 -30.33 -15.79 14.78
CA GLU A 83 -31.66 -15.54 14.19
C GLU A 83 -32.73 -16.42 14.86
N ASN A 84 -32.42 -17.71 15.08
CA ASN A 84 -33.31 -18.63 15.79
C ASN A 84 -33.52 -18.23 17.25
N LEU A 85 -32.51 -17.64 17.92
CA LEU A 85 -32.64 -17.13 19.30
C LEU A 85 -33.52 -15.88 19.38
N LEU A 86 -33.44 -14.99 18.38
CA LEU A 86 -34.28 -13.79 18.27
C LEU A 86 -35.74 -14.13 17.91
N GLN A 87 -35.97 -15.25 17.24
CA GLN A 87 -37.30 -15.71 16.82
C GLN A 87 -37.99 -16.63 17.84
N LYS A 88 -37.34 -17.04 18.93
CA LYS A 88 -37.98 -17.89 19.95
C LYS A 88 -39.08 -17.11 20.68
N GLU A 89 -40.32 -17.48 20.37
CA GLU A 89 -41.51 -17.12 21.13
C GLU A 89 -41.60 -18.05 22.34
N TYR A 90 -41.82 -17.48 23.53
CA TYR A 90 -42.05 -18.25 24.74
C TYR A 90 -43.56 -18.31 24.97
N GLU A 91 -44.11 -19.54 25.00
CA GLU A 91 -45.48 -19.82 25.41
C GLU A 91 -45.48 -20.14 26.91
N ASP A 92 -46.09 -19.26 27.72
CA ASP A 92 -46.55 -19.59 29.08
C ASP A 92 -48.05 -19.90 29.02
N ASP A 93 -48.57 -20.63 30.02
CA ASP A 93 -49.91 -21.24 30.03
C ASP A 93 -51.09 -20.29 29.71
N ASP A 94 -50.92 -18.97 29.81
CA ASP A 94 -51.93 -17.95 29.48
C ASP A 94 -51.45 -16.80 28.55
N VAL A 95 -50.14 -16.68 28.24
CA VAL A 95 -49.58 -15.52 27.52
C VAL A 95 -48.38 -15.89 26.65
N THR A 96 -48.38 -15.45 25.39
CA THR A 96 -47.23 -15.50 24.48
C THR A 96 -46.40 -14.22 24.57
N VAL A 97 -45.10 -14.33 24.86
CA VAL A 97 -44.18 -13.19 24.94
C VAL A 97 -43.07 -13.32 23.91
N LYS A 98 -42.89 -12.25 23.11
CA LYS A 98 -41.80 -12.13 22.14
C LYS A 98 -40.73 -11.16 22.65
N VAL A 99 -39.54 -11.67 22.93
CA VAL A 99 -38.42 -10.86 23.42
C VAL A 99 -37.67 -10.27 22.22
N VAL A 100 -37.98 -9.02 21.86
CA VAL A 100 -37.31 -8.27 20.79
C VAL A 100 -36.55 -7.11 21.41
N GLU A 101 -35.30 -6.90 21.00
CA GLU A 101 -34.55 -5.69 21.35
C GLU A 101 -35.16 -4.49 20.62
N LEU A 102 -35.86 -3.62 21.36
CA LEU A 102 -36.45 -2.41 20.80
C LEU A 102 -35.43 -1.27 20.81
N ASN A 103 -35.08 -0.78 19.63
CA ASN A 103 -34.30 0.43 19.50
C ASN A 103 -35.22 1.65 19.64
N PRO A 104 -34.94 2.59 20.58
CA PRO A 104 -35.78 3.77 20.80
C PRO A 104 -35.95 4.67 19.57
N ASN A 105 -35.03 4.63 18.61
CA ASN A 105 -35.18 5.37 17.35
C ASN A 105 -36.22 4.74 16.43
N ASP A 106 -36.26 3.41 16.33
CA ASP A 106 -37.19 2.69 15.45
C ASP A 106 -38.63 2.84 15.96
N ILE A 107 -38.82 2.76 17.29
CA ILE A 107 -40.10 3.05 17.95
C ILE A 107 -40.56 4.48 17.67
N ALA A 108 -39.61 5.43 17.67
CA ALA A 108 -39.92 6.83 17.44
C ALA A 108 -40.32 7.11 15.99
N GLU A 109 -39.72 6.44 15.01
CA GLU A 109 -40.13 6.52 13.61
C GLU A 109 -41.53 5.93 13.39
N GLU A 110 -41.84 4.77 13.98
CA GLU A 110 -43.15 4.13 13.84
C GLU A 110 -44.29 4.93 14.49
N ASN A 111 -44.03 5.56 15.64
CA ASN A 111 -45.03 6.29 16.42
C ASN A 111 -44.96 7.82 16.23
N ASN A 112 -44.15 8.30 15.28
CA ASN A 112 -43.87 9.72 15.05
C ASN A 112 -43.43 10.48 16.32
N TRP A 113 -42.68 9.83 17.22
CA TRP A 113 -42.13 10.46 18.42
C TRP A 113 -40.84 11.22 18.13
N ILE A 114 -40.52 12.17 19.01
CA ILE A 114 -39.21 12.82 19.03
C ILE A 114 -38.24 11.77 19.59
N GLY A 115 -37.41 11.18 18.73
CA GLY A 115 -36.43 10.16 19.09
C GLY A 115 -35.38 10.62 20.11
N ILE A 116 -34.32 9.82 20.31
CA ILE A 116 -33.30 10.15 21.33
C ILE A 116 -32.69 11.54 21.05
N ASN A 117 -32.68 12.40 22.05
CA ASN A 117 -32.07 13.73 21.98
C ASN A 117 -30.55 13.62 21.88
N GLN A 118 -30.03 13.52 20.67
CA GLN A 118 -28.60 13.53 20.39
C GLN A 118 -28.17 14.89 19.83
N PRO A 119 -26.99 15.39 20.22
CA PRO A 119 -26.46 16.63 19.67
C PRO A 119 -26.25 16.47 18.16
N LYS A 120 -26.90 17.33 17.37
CA LYS A 120 -26.61 17.45 15.94
C LYS A 120 -25.22 18.05 15.77
N TYR A 121 -24.23 17.22 15.48
CA TYR A 121 -22.98 17.71 14.92
C TYR A 121 -23.26 18.05 13.45
N ASN A 122 -23.25 19.33 13.11
CA ASN A 122 -23.18 19.76 11.72
C ASN A 122 -21.83 19.28 11.18
N ASP A 123 -21.84 18.11 10.52
CA ASP A 123 -20.70 17.65 9.77
C ASP A 123 -20.71 18.38 8.42
N ASP A 124 -20.27 19.65 8.44
CA ASP A 124 -20.10 20.52 7.25
C ASP A 124 -19.03 19.99 6.27
N SER A 125 -18.68 18.70 6.34
CA SER A 125 -17.70 18.06 5.46
C SER A 125 -18.31 17.24 4.32
N LEU A 126 -19.63 17.34 4.09
CA LEU A 126 -20.36 16.60 3.05
C LEU A 126 -21.19 17.51 2.13
N VAL A 127 -20.58 18.57 1.59
CA VAL A 127 -21.11 19.23 0.38
C VAL A 127 -19.96 19.60 -0.56
N ASP A 128 -20.04 19.08 -1.78
CA ASP A 128 -19.21 19.41 -2.93
C ASP A 128 -19.56 20.84 -3.39
N THR A 129 -18.55 21.71 -3.50
CA THR A 129 -18.48 22.94 -4.35
C THR A 129 -19.56 24.03 -4.22
N SER A 130 -19.21 25.15 -3.58
CA SER A 130 -19.27 26.51 -4.16
C SER A 130 -18.68 27.56 -3.21
N ASN A 131 -18.03 28.58 -3.79
CA ASN A 131 -17.44 29.73 -3.10
C ASN A 131 -18.35 30.37 -2.04
N SER A 132 -17.77 30.63 -0.87
CA SER A 132 -17.90 31.91 -0.19
C SER A 132 -16.75 32.06 0.79
N GLU A 133 -15.90 33.05 0.52
CA GLU A 133 -14.94 33.60 1.48
C GLU A 133 -15.75 34.16 2.66
N ASP A 134 -15.45 33.74 3.88
CA ASP A 134 -15.90 34.47 5.06
C ASP A 134 -14.77 34.57 6.09
N GLU A 135 -14.48 35.82 6.41
CA GLU A 135 -13.44 36.33 7.30
C GLU A 135 -13.93 36.19 8.74
N GLY A 136 -13.12 35.55 9.59
CA GLY A 136 -13.46 35.32 10.99
C GLY A 136 -12.22 35.16 11.85
N ASP A 137 -11.76 36.29 12.38
CA ASP A 137 -10.88 36.51 13.54
C ASP A 137 -9.96 35.37 14.01
N LYS A 138 -8.67 35.49 13.66
CA LYS A 138 -7.58 34.73 14.29
C LYS A 138 -6.72 35.66 15.14
N ASN A 139 -7.20 35.98 16.33
CA ASN A 139 -6.30 36.41 17.42
C ASN A 139 -5.67 35.16 18.06
N GLU A 140 -4.78 34.50 17.32
CA GLU A 140 -3.95 33.42 17.86
C GLU A 140 -2.78 34.04 18.64
N ILE A 141 -2.79 33.88 19.96
CA ILE A 141 -1.73 34.37 20.86
C ILE A 141 -0.49 33.48 20.66
N PRO A 142 0.66 34.03 20.24
CA PRO A 142 1.89 33.25 20.05
C PRO A 142 2.29 32.53 21.35
N GLY A 143 2.42 31.20 21.29
CA GLY A 143 2.82 30.36 22.44
C GLY A 143 1.70 29.53 23.08
N MET A 144 0.44 29.75 22.72
CA MET A 144 -0.72 28.95 23.17
C MET A 144 -1.36 28.14 22.02
N GLU A 145 -0.57 27.83 21.00
CA GLU A 145 -1.00 27.05 19.84
C GLU A 145 -1.38 25.62 20.28
N LEU A 146 -2.69 25.36 20.34
CA LEU A 146 -3.22 24.02 20.54
C LEU A 146 -2.81 23.16 19.35
N LYS A 147 -1.81 22.29 19.55
CA LYS A 147 -1.48 21.22 18.59
C LYS A 147 -2.74 20.39 18.40
N LYS A 148 -3.41 20.56 17.24
CA LYS A 148 -4.54 19.72 16.83
C LYS A 148 -4.05 18.27 16.82
N LEU A 149 -4.33 17.54 17.89
CA LEU A 149 -4.12 16.10 17.94
C LEU A 149 -4.92 15.54 16.78
N ASN A 150 -4.25 14.82 15.87
CA ASN A 150 -4.88 14.17 14.73
C ASN A 150 -6.02 13.31 15.25
N GLN A 151 -7.25 13.85 15.20
CA GLN A 151 -8.45 13.14 15.60
C GLN A 151 -8.50 11.90 14.72
N LYS A 152 -8.41 10.72 15.35
CA LYS A 152 -8.56 9.45 14.66
C LYS A 152 -9.95 9.51 14.01
N LYS A 153 -9.99 9.68 12.68
CA LYS A 153 -11.24 9.63 11.92
C LYS A 153 -11.97 8.34 12.32
N ILE A 154 -13.07 8.50 13.03
CA ILE A 154 -13.99 7.41 13.32
C ILE A 154 -14.39 6.86 11.95
N MET A 155 -14.07 5.60 11.70
CA MET A 155 -14.39 4.95 10.44
C MET A 155 -15.90 4.77 10.42
N VAL A 156 -16.62 5.71 9.80
CA VAL A 156 -18.04 5.55 9.53
C VAL A 156 -18.20 4.26 8.73
N GLU A 157 -18.87 3.28 9.32
CA GLU A 157 -19.19 2.03 8.66
C GLU A 157 -20.13 2.35 7.51
N LYS A 158 -19.60 2.31 6.29
CA LYS A 158 -20.40 2.48 5.09
C LYS A 158 -21.31 1.27 4.98
N LYS A 159 -22.60 1.44 5.26
CA LYS A 159 -23.62 0.48 4.85
C LYS A 159 -23.62 0.39 3.32
N PHE A 160 -23.67 -0.82 2.79
CA PHE A 160 -23.71 -1.08 1.35
C PHE A 160 -25.06 -1.68 1.00
N ASP A 161 -25.84 -1.01 0.17
CA ASP A 161 -27.17 -1.48 -0.20
C ASP A 161 -27.11 -2.53 -1.34
N ASN A 162 -25.99 -2.57 -2.08
CA ASN A 162 -25.87 -3.40 -3.28
C ASN A 162 -24.50 -4.09 -3.37
N GLU A 163 -24.51 -5.38 -3.75
CA GLU A 163 -23.30 -6.20 -3.94
C GLU A 163 -22.31 -5.58 -4.95
N LYS A 164 -22.82 -4.84 -5.95
CA LYS A 164 -21.97 -4.11 -6.92
C LYS A 164 -21.15 -3.01 -6.24
N GLN A 165 -21.69 -2.33 -5.24
CA GLN A 165 -20.99 -1.28 -4.50
C GLN A 165 -19.88 -1.89 -3.63
N ILE A 166 -20.16 -3.02 -2.99
CA ILE A 166 -19.17 -3.82 -2.24
C ILE A 166 -17.97 -4.18 -3.14
N LYS A 167 -18.24 -4.76 -4.32
CA LYS A 167 -17.21 -5.13 -5.29
C LYS A 167 -16.39 -3.91 -5.76
N LYS A 168 -17.04 -2.77 -5.98
CA LYS A 168 -16.39 -1.51 -6.39
C LYS A 168 -15.50 -0.95 -5.28
N GLU A 169 -15.96 -0.93 -4.03
CA GLU A 169 -15.18 -0.46 -2.88
C GLU A 169 -13.98 -1.38 -2.63
N LEU A 170 -14.16 -2.70 -2.71
CA LEU A 170 -13.07 -3.69 -2.58
C LEU A 170 -12.00 -3.48 -3.66
N LYS A 171 -12.40 -3.27 -4.92
CA LYS A 171 -11.48 -2.96 -6.02
C LYS A 171 -10.76 -1.63 -5.79
N LYS A 172 -11.45 -0.61 -5.26
CA LYS A 172 -10.86 0.69 -4.93
C LYS A 172 -9.83 0.58 -3.80
N GLN A 173 -10.13 -0.19 -2.75
CA GLN A 173 -9.19 -0.49 -1.66
C GLN A 173 -7.98 -1.26 -2.17
N ALA A 174 -8.18 -2.32 -2.95
CA ALA A 174 -7.09 -3.12 -3.53
C ALA A 174 -6.17 -2.27 -4.42
N THR A 175 -6.73 -1.46 -5.32
CA THR A 175 -5.93 -0.56 -6.18
C THR A 175 -5.18 0.52 -5.40
N LYS A 176 -5.76 1.05 -4.32
CA LYS A 176 -5.05 1.98 -3.41
C LYS A 176 -3.89 1.28 -2.70
N ASN A 177 -4.08 0.07 -2.19
CA ASN A 177 -3.03 -0.69 -1.51
C ASN A 177 -1.88 -1.03 -2.47
N ILE A 178 -2.20 -1.45 -3.70
CA ILE A 178 -1.20 -1.68 -4.76
C ILE A 178 -0.40 -0.41 -5.04
N LYS A 179 -1.06 0.75 -5.20
CA LYS A 179 -0.39 2.04 -5.47
C LYS A 179 0.49 2.52 -4.30
N LYS A 180 0.14 2.19 -3.06
CA LYS A 180 0.93 2.53 -1.87
C LYS A 180 2.18 1.65 -1.69
N SER A 181 2.20 0.45 -2.25
CA SER A 181 3.33 -0.48 -2.08
C SER A 181 4.63 0.07 -2.71
N LYS A 182 5.74 0.04 -1.94
CA LYS A 182 7.03 0.59 -2.37
C LYS A 182 7.60 -0.14 -3.60
N ILE A 183 7.40 -1.46 -3.65
CA ILE A 183 7.92 -2.32 -4.72
C ILE A 183 7.19 -2.04 -6.04
N PHE A 184 5.87 -1.86 -6.01
CA PHE A 184 5.12 -1.49 -7.21
C PHE A 184 5.40 -0.05 -7.66
N GLN A 185 5.61 0.88 -6.72
CA GLN A 185 6.09 2.23 -7.06
C GLN A 185 7.45 2.21 -7.75
N ARG A 186 8.40 1.39 -7.25
CA ARG A 186 9.71 1.18 -7.89
C ARG A 186 9.54 0.59 -9.30
N LYS A 187 8.66 -0.39 -9.48
CA LYS A 187 8.35 -0.98 -10.78
C LYS A 187 7.83 0.07 -11.76
N ASN A 188 6.84 0.86 -11.35
CA ASN A 188 6.25 1.92 -12.18
C ASN A 188 7.29 2.98 -12.57
N LYS A 189 8.16 3.40 -11.63
CA LYS A 189 9.26 4.33 -11.93
C LYS A 189 10.22 3.75 -12.98
N LEU A 190 10.61 2.47 -12.85
CA LEU A 190 11.46 1.81 -13.83
C LEU A 190 10.80 1.73 -15.22
N GLU A 191 9.50 1.44 -15.25
CA GLU A 191 8.72 1.38 -16.47
C GLU A 191 8.58 2.75 -17.15
N GLN A 192 8.29 3.80 -16.39
CA GLN A 192 8.26 5.19 -16.88
C GLN A 192 9.62 5.60 -17.46
N LEU A 193 10.73 5.26 -16.79
CA LEU A 193 12.07 5.54 -17.31
C LEU A 193 12.34 4.80 -18.62
N LYS A 194 11.89 3.55 -18.76
CA LYS A 194 11.99 2.77 -20.01
C LYS A 194 11.16 3.41 -21.12
N GLN A 195 9.90 3.77 -20.83
CA GLN A 195 9.00 4.43 -21.78
C GLN A 195 9.54 5.78 -22.24
N ARG A 196 10.08 6.60 -21.31
CA ARG A 196 10.72 7.88 -21.63
C ARG A 196 11.91 7.70 -22.58
N LYS A 197 12.79 6.73 -22.30
CA LYS A 197 13.94 6.43 -23.17
C LYS A 197 13.50 5.93 -24.54
N TYR A 198 12.49 5.07 -24.59
CA TYR A 198 11.93 4.57 -25.84
C TYR A 198 11.34 5.72 -26.67
N ALA A 199 10.52 6.58 -26.06
CA ALA A 199 9.94 7.76 -26.71
C ALA A 199 11.03 8.71 -27.25
N GLN A 200 12.10 8.96 -26.49
CA GLN A 200 13.24 9.76 -26.94
C GLN A 200 13.94 9.14 -28.16
N LYS A 201 14.16 7.82 -28.16
CA LYS A 201 14.74 7.10 -29.31
C LYS A 201 13.86 7.24 -30.54
N GLN A 202 12.54 7.06 -30.38
CA GLN A 202 11.57 7.19 -31.47
C GLN A 202 11.54 8.62 -32.03
N LYS A 203 11.57 9.65 -31.17
CA LYS A 203 11.67 11.05 -31.61
C LYS A 203 12.93 11.31 -32.45
N LYS A 204 14.10 10.81 -31.99
CA LYS A 204 15.36 10.94 -32.74
C LYS A 204 15.30 10.26 -34.10
N ILE A 205 14.74 9.05 -34.16
CA ILE A 205 14.58 8.33 -35.43
C ILE A 205 13.68 9.12 -36.39
N LYS A 206 12.53 9.62 -35.92
CA LYS A 206 11.62 10.44 -36.73
C LYS A 206 12.28 11.72 -37.26
N GLN A 207 13.07 12.40 -36.45
CA GLN A 207 13.83 13.58 -36.87
C GLN A 207 14.87 13.24 -37.96
N LEU A 208 15.59 12.12 -37.81
CA LEU A 208 16.54 11.65 -38.81
C LEU A 208 15.84 11.28 -40.13
N THR A 209 14.64 10.69 -40.09
CA THR A 209 13.89 10.39 -41.31
C THR A 209 13.36 11.65 -42.00
N LEU A 210 12.85 12.62 -41.24
CA LEU A 210 12.39 13.91 -41.77
C LEU A 210 13.52 14.69 -42.46
N THR A 211 14.68 14.79 -41.82
CA THR A 211 15.85 15.49 -42.39
C THR A 211 16.39 14.80 -43.65
N LYS A 212 16.36 13.46 -43.73
CA LYS A 212 16.72 12.71 -44.94
C LYS A 212 15.76 12.97 -46.09
N ASN A 213 14.45 13.03 -45.83
CA ASN A 213 13.44 13.28 -46.86
C ASN A 213 13.52 14.71 -47.42
N ASN A 214 13.73 15.71 -46.55
CA ASN A 214 13.90 17.10 -46.99
C ASN A 214 15.17 17.29 -47.84
N LYS A 215 16.28 16.61 -47.50
CA LYS A 215 17.51 16.63 -48.32
C LYS A 215 17.34 15.98 -49.70
N LYS A 216 16.49 14.96 -49.82
CA LYS A 216 16.17 14.32 -51.12
C LYS A 216 15.24 15.19 -51.97
N GLY A 217 14.29 15.90 -51.36
CA GLY A 217 13.40 16.84 -52.07
C GLY A 217 14.15 18.03 -52.68
N ASN A 218 15.13 18.60 -51.98
CA ASN A 218 15.94 19.70 -52.50
C ASN A 218 16.95 19.29 -53.57
N ARG A 219 17.32 17.99 -53.64
CA ARG A 219 18.20 17.46 -54.70
C ARG A 219 17.50 17.22 -56.04
N LYS A 220 16.15 17.15 -56.05
CA LYS A 220 15.35 16.98 -57.28
C LYS A 220 14.87 18.29 -57.90
N LYS A 221 15.17 19.44 -57.27
CA LYS A 221 14.77 20.78 -57.74
C LYS A 221 15.92 21.57 -58.41
N LYS A 222 16.98 20.89 -58.84
CA LYS A 222 18.06 21.44 -59.65
C LYS A 222 18.16 20.66 -60.95
#